data_AF-H2ZCK3-F1
#
_entry.id   AF-H2ZCK3-F1
#
_cell.length_a   1.000
_cell.length_b   1.000
_cell.length_c   1.000
_cell.angle_alpha   90.00
_cell.angle_beta   90.00
_cell.angle_gamma   90.00
#
_symmetry.space_group_name_H-M   'P 1'
#
loop_
_entity.id
_entity.type
_entity.pdbx_description
1 polymer ?
#
loop_
_entity_poly.entity_id
_entity_poly.type
_entity_poly.pdbx_seq_one_letter_code
_entity_poly.pdbx_strand_id
1 'polypeptide(L)'
;MGLRRLTNLHLGYGELTRIAKDAFKDLVSLEILNLSGNNLTTLPPSIFRYNGKLTSLKLQRNPWLCNCDLLPLAGFLSETSACTEGLCGTCRHPSAYHGMPISNLTRIENPPCAALMIGKKPRPSLNVSVGDSIRIPCPTLTPNYRTTTKKIEWKMPNGTSIEHGKYLVRITILGNGSLNFTKVTLKDKGYYTCSVFQAGNKIDTSTVFLNVTSQTNLLTSSYFATETMVSKP
;
A
#
# COMPACT_ATOMS: atom_id res chain seq x y z
N MET A 1 20.88 -11.15 24.38
CA MET A 1 21.52 -12.41 23.97
C MET A 1 20.92 -12.81 22.64
N GLY A 2 21.73 -13.14 21.64
CA GLY A 2 21.27 -13.41 20.27
C GLY A 2 21.51 -14.86 19.83
N LEU A 3 20.77 -15.31 18.81
CA LEU A 3 20.80 -16.68 18.27
C LEU A 3 22.04 -16.93 17.39
N ARG A 4 23.23 -16.87 17.98
CA ARG A 4 24.52 -16.91 17.27
C ARG A 4 24.84 -18.22 16.54
N ARG A 5 24.16 -19.32 16.89
CA ARG A 5 24.31 -20.64 16.27
C ARG A 5 23.26 -20.95 15.22
N LEU A 6 22.30 -20.04 14.99
CA LEU A 6 21.26 -20.26 14.00
C LEU A 6 21.88 -20.18 12.59
N THR A 7 21.70 -21.25 11.82
CA THR A 7 22.23 -21.38 10.45
C THR A 7 21.15 -21.21 9.39
N ASN A 8 19.91 -21.59 9.71
CA ASN A 8 18.78 -21.57 8.78
C ASN A 8 17.62 -20.77 9.37
N LEU A 9 17.15 -19.77 8.63
CA LEU A 9 16.00 -18.95 9.00
C LEU A 9 15.01 -18.87 7.85
N HIS A 10 13.80 -19.41 8.07
CA HIS A 10 12.72 -19.41 7.10
C HIS A 10 11.58 -18.51 7.57
N LEU A 11 11.36 -17.41 6.85
CA LEU A 11 10.33 -16.41 7.11
C LEU A 11 9.50 -16.15 5.83
N GLY A 12 9.40 -17.13 4.93
CA GLY A 12 8.68 -17.00 3.67
C GLY A 12 7.17 -17.13 3.84
N TYR A 13 6.40 -16.50 2.95
CA TYR A 13 4.93 -16.55 2.94
C TYR A 13 4.25 -16.09 4.25
N GLY A 14 4.87 -15.15 4.96
CA GLY A 14 4.41 -14.65 6.26
C GLY A 14 3.79 -13.25 6.22
N GLU A 15 3.41 -12.76 5.03
CA GLU A 15 2.84 -11.42 4.81
C GLU A 15 3.70 -10.25 5.35
N LEU A 16 5.00 -10.48 5.53
CA LEU A 16 5.89 -9.48 6.10
C LEU A 16 5.93 -8.24 5.21
N THR A 17 5.70 -7.08 5.82
CA THR A 17 5.73 -5.78 5.12
C THR A 17 7.02 -5.01 5.38
N ARG A 18 7.72 -5.30 6.49
CA ARG A 18 8.92 -4.59 6.94
C ARG A 18 9.86 -5.52 7.71
N ILE A 19 11.16 -5.27 7.59
CA ILE A 19 12.22 -5.86 8.42
C ILE A 19 12.92 -4.72 9.17
N ALA A 20 13.18 -4.90 10.47
CA ALA A 20 13.88 -3.91 11.29
C ALA A 20 15.38 -3.87 10.95
N LYS A 21 16.03 -2.70 11.11
CA LYS A 21 17.42 -2.47 10.63
C LYS A 21 18.46 -3.47 11.17
N ASP A 22 18.26 -3.96 12.38
CA ASP A 22 19.20 -4.85 13.08
C ASP A 22 18.64 -6.27 13.25
N ALA A 23 17.58 -6.64 12.53
CA ALA A 23 16.86 -7.89 12.73
C ALA A 23 17.76 -9.15 12.63
N PHE A 24 18.81 -9.10 11.80
CA PHE A 24 19.73 -10.23 11.58
C PHE A 24 21.13 -10.01 12.17
N LYS A 25 21.34 -8.92 12.92
CA LYS A 25 22.65 -8.50 13.43
C LYS A 25 23.38 -9.59 14.23
N ASP A 26 22.65 -10.31 15.09
CA ASP A 26 23.24 -11.32 15.97
C ASP A 26 23.32 -12.72 15.32
N LEU A 27 22.78 -12.90 14.12
CA LEU A 27 22.73 -14.18 13.39
C LEU A 27 24.03 -14.43 12.61
N VAL A 28 25.17 -14.37 13.30
CA VAL A 28 26.51 -14.42 12.69
C VAL A 28 26.85 -15.74 11.99
N SER A 29 26.14 -16.82 12.34
CA SER A 29 26.29 -18.14 11.70
C SER A 29 25.25 -18.42 10.62
N LEU A 30 24.46 -17.43 10.22
CA LEU A 30 23.37 -17.62 9.27
C LEU A 30 23.90 -17.93 7.86
N GLU A 31 23.44 -19.04 7.29
CA GLU A 31 23.81 -19.55 5.97
C GLU A 31 22.64 -19.45 5.00
N ILE A 32 21.42 -19.78 5.46
CA ILE A 32 20.21 -19.77 4.64
C ILE A 32 19.18 -18.82 5.22
N LEU A 33 18.74 -17.86 4.40
CA LEU A 33 17.66 -16.94 4.70
C LEU A 33 16.59 -16.98 3.62
N ASN A 34 15.36 -17.35 4.00
CA ASN A 34 14.21 -17.30 3.11
C ASN A 34 13.23 -16.21 3.51
N LEU A 35 13.12 -15.16 2.68
CA LEU A 35 12.14 -14.07 2.79
C LEU A 35 11.15 -14.07 1.62
N SER A 36 11.10 -15.14 0.83
CA SER A 36 10.28 -15.21 -0.38
C SER A 36 8.78 -15.21 -0.09
N GLY A 37 7.98 -14.68 -1.02
CA GLY A 37 6.51 -14.72 -0.89
C GLY A 37 5.94 -13.79 0.18
N ASN A 38 6.65 -12.73 0.55
CA ASN A 38 6.16 -11.71 1.47
C ASN A 38 5.68 -10.46 0.72
N ASN A 39 5.35 -9.40 1.45
CA ASN A 39 4.92 -8.11 0.92
C ASN A 39 6.01 -7.04 1.12
N LEU A 40 7.28 -7.43 1.02
CA LEU A 40 8.42 -6.54 1.18
C LEU A 40 8.62 -5.71 -0.08
N THR A 41 8.75 -4.40 0.09
CA THR A 41 9.07 -3.47 -1.00
C THR A 41 10.53 -3.03 -1.00
N THR A 42 11.21 -3.15 0.14
CA THR A 42 12.60 -2.77 0.35
C THR A 42 13.16 -3.46 1.61
N LEU A 43 14.47 -3.42 1.81
CA LEU A 43 15.15 -3.87 3.03
C LEU A 43 16.01 -2.73 3.59
N PRO A 44 16.22 -2.69 4.92
CA PRO A 44 17.13 -1.72 5.51
C PRO A 44 18.53 -1.79 4.88
N PRO A 45 19.22 -0.65 4.73
CA PRO A 45 20.62 -0.65 4.31
C PRO A 45 21.47 -1.51 5.26
N SER A 46 22.44 -2.23 4.70
CA SER A 46 23.39 -3.04 5.47
C SER A 46 22.77 -4.13 6.35
N ILE A 47 21.53 -4.56 6.07
CA ILE A 47 20.82 -5.60 6.83
C ILE A 47 21.59 -6.93 6.93
N PHE A 48 22.48 -7.21 5.95
CA PHE A 48 23.31 -8.41 5.89
C PHE A 48 24.78 -8.20 6.30
N ARG A 49 25.15 -7.02 6.82
CA ARG A 49 26.55 -6.65 7.13
C ARG A 49 27.26 -7.65 8.04
N TYR A 50 26.54 -8.28 8.95
CA TYR A 50 27.10 -9.20 9.95
C TYR A 50 26.92 -10.68 9.58
N ASN A 51 26.28 -10.98 8.45
CA ASN A 51 25.91 -12.34 8.04
C ASN A 51 26.86 -12.83 6.93
N GLY A 52 28.17 -12.79 7.17
CA GLY A 52 29.18 -13.13 6.16
C GLY A 52 29.21 -14.61 5.72
N LYS A 53 28.47 -15.49 6.42
CA LYS A 53 28.31 -16.90 6.04
C LYS A 53 27.10 -17.17 5.15
N LEU A 54 26.36 -16.14 4.77
CA LEU A 54 25.15 -16.32 3.97
C LEU A 54 25.50 -16.88 2.59
N THR A 55 24.96 -18.05 2.26
CA THR A 55 25.17 -18.76 0.99
C THR A 55 23.88 -18.99 0.22
N SER A 56 22.71 -18.82 0.86
CA SER A 56 21.42 -18.93 0.18
C SER A 56 20.45 -17.85 0.67
N LEU A 57 20.11 -16.92 -0.21
CA LEU A 57 19.17 -15.83 0.03
C LEU A 57 18.01 -15.91 -0.96
N LYS A 58 16.79 -16.11 -0.44
CA LYS A 58 15.55 -16.19 -1.26
C LYS A 58 14.70 -14.94 -1.06
N LEU A 59 14.58 -14.13 -2.10
CA LEU A 59 13.87 -12.84 -2.12
C LEU A 59 12.72 -12.80 -3.14
N GLN A 60 12.56 -13.83 -3.95
CA GLN A 60 11.53 -13.90 -4.98
C GLN A 60 10.10 -13.75 -4.42
N ARG A 61 9.16 -13.40 -5.29
CA ARG A 61 7.74 -13.21 -4.93
C ARG A 61 7.53 -12.13 -3.85
N ASN A 62 8.28 -11.04 -3.92
CA ASN A 62 8.04 -9.81 -3.15
C ASN A 62 7.85 -8.64 -4.12
N PRO A 63 6.99 -7.64 -3.80
CA PRO A 63 6.76 -6.49 -4.66
C PRO A 63 7.87 -5.44 -4.54
N TRP A 64 9.11 -5.82 -4.89
CA TRP A 64 10.28 -4.94 -4.77
C TRP A 64 10.11 -3.63 -5.52
N LEU A 65 10.41 -2.52 -4.82
CA LEU A 65 10.42 -1.18 -5.35
C LEU A 65 11.87 -0.81 -5.71
N CYS A 66 12.20 -0.92 -6.99
CA CYS A 66 13.52 -0.61 -7.53
C CYS A 66 13.68 0.90 -7.72
N ASN A 67 13.89 1.56 -6.60
CA ASN A 67 14.22 2.96 -6.45
C ASN A 67 15.62 3.06 -5.81
N CYS A 68 16.10 4.27 -5.52
CA CYS A 68 17.42 4.39 -4.92
C CYS A 68 17.56 3.87 -3.48
N ASP A 69 16.44 3.68 -2.75
CA ASP A 69 16.49 3.03 -1.43
C ASP A 69 16.88 1.55 -1.52
N LEU A 70 16.65 0.92 -2.68
CA LEU A 70 17.00 -0.49 -2.93
C LEU A 70 18.45 -0.66 -3.42
N LEU A 71 19.16 0.42 -3.75
CA LEU A 71 20.56 0.35 -4.22
C LEU A 71 21.50 -0.41 -3.28
N PRO A 72 21.45 -0.25 -1.95
CA PRO A 72 22.33 -1.01 -1.07
C PRO A 72 22.11 -2.52 -1.18
N LEU A 73 20.84 -2.94 -1.34
CA LEU A 73 20.51 -4.35 -1.57
C LEU A 73 20.99 -4.80 -2.95
N ALA A 74 20.78 -3.98 -3.99
CA ALA A 74 21.24 -4.28 -5.34
C ALA A 74 22.77 -4.45 -5.41
N GLY A 75 23.53 -3.58 -4.74
CA GLY A 75 24.99 -3.68 -4.63
C GLY A 75 25.43 -4.96 -3.92
N PHE A 76 24.78 -5.30 -2.80
CA PHE A 76 25.03 -6.58 -2.12
C PHE A 76 24.75 -7.77 -3.05
N LEU A 77 23.64 -7.74 -3.78
CA LEU A 77 23.25 -8.81 -4.70
C LEU A 77 24.15 -8.92 -5.93
N SER A 78 24.81 -7.84 -6.36
CA SER A 78 25.77 -7.89 -7.47
C SER A 78 27.11 -8.52 -7.09
N GLU A 79 27.47 -8.51 -5.79
CA GLU A 79 28.75 -9.01 -5.30
C GLU A 79 28.65 -10.39 -4.64
N THR A 80 27.47 -10.76 -4.15
CA THR A 80 27.28 -12.00 -3.39
C THR A 80 27.08 -13.23 -4.28
N SER A 81 27.67 -14.36 -3.88
CA SER A 81 27.31 -15.69 -4.40
C SER A 81 26.11 -16.32 -3.69
N ALA A 82 25.58 -15.67 -2.65
CA ALA A 82 24.47 -16.18 -1.85
C ALA A 82 23.15 -16.28 -2.63
N CYS A 83 23.14 -15.78 -3.85
CA CYS A 83 21.94 -15.63 -4.64
C CYS A 83 22.17 -16.17 -6.06
N THR A 84 21.59 -17.33 -6.34
CA THR A 84 21.64 -17.99 -7.65
C THR A 84 20.46 -17.56 -8.51
N GLU A 85 20.58 -17.74 -9.83
CA GLU A 85 19.61 -17.27 -10.82
C GLU A 85 18.15 -17.57 -10.44
N GLY A 86 17.31 -16.54 -10.48
CA GLY A 86 15.86 -16.63 -10.22
C GLY A 86 15.42 -16.52 -8.75
N LEU A 87 16.32 -16.60 -7.76
CA LEU A 87 15.98 -16.50 -6.33
C LEU A 87 16.12 -15.08 -5.75
N CYS A 88 16.81 -14.19 -6.46
CA CYS A 88 17.17 -12.84 -5.97
C CYS A 88 16.06 -11.80 -6.03
N GLY A 89 14.88 -12.20 -6.51
CA GLY A 89 13.77 -11.31 -6.73
C GLY A 89 13.97 -10.40 -7.95
N THR A 90 12.85 -9.90 -8.44
CA THR A 90 12.78 -8.96 -9.55
C THR A 90 11.97 -7.74 -9.14
N CYS A 91 12.26 -6.62 -9.78
CA CYS A 91 11.56 -5.38 -9.60
C CYS A 91 10.08 -5.55 -9.96
N ARG A 92 9.19 -5.12 -9.07
CA ARG A 92 7.76 -5.01 -9.34
C ARG A 92 7.38 -3.60 -9.74
N HIS A 93 8.05 -2.62 -9.12
CA HIS A 93 7.84 -1.20 -9.35
C HIS A 93 9.19 -0.47 -9.42
N PRO A 94 9.26 0.69 -10.09
CA PRO A 94 8.24 1.25 -10.99
C PRO A 94 7.99 0.35 -12.21
N SER A 95 6.90 0.61 -12.96
CA SER A 95 6.52 -0.19 -14.13
C SER A 95 7.62 -0.26 -15.20
N ALA A 96 8.44 0.78 -15.31
CA ALA A 96 9.58 0.84 -16.23
C ALA A 96 10.63 -0.25 -15.97
N TYR A 97 10.73 -0.77 -14.74
CA TYR A 97 11.68 -1.82 -14.36
C TYR A 97 11.02 -3.15 -14.05
N HIS A 98 9.72 -3.30 -14.35
CA HIS A 98 9.00 -4.53 -14.03
C HIS A 98 9.71 -5.76 -14.63
N GLY A 99 9.96 -6.77 -13.78
CA GLY A 99 10.64 -8.01 -14.18
C GLY A 99 12.18 -7.92 -14.19
N MET A 100 12.77 -6.73 -14.08
CA MET A 100 14.23 -6.57 -14.04
C MET A 100 14.82 -7.19 -12.76
N PRO A 101 15.96 -7.92 -12.83
CA PRO A 101 16.67 -8.38 -11.64
C PRO A 101 17.11 -7.21 -10.76
N ILE A 102 16.98 -7.34 -9.43
CA ILE A 102 17.36 -6.26 -8.49
C ILE A 102 18.84 -5.92 -8.62
N SER A 103 19.71 -6.90 -8.86
CA SER A 103 21.16 -6.70 -9.05
C SER A 103 21.48 -5.79 -10.23
N ASN A 104 20.63 -5.71 -11.26
CA ASN A 104 20.83 -4.83 -12.41
C ASN A 104 20.53 -3.35 -12.12
N LEU A 105 19.93 -3.04 -10.97
CA LEU A 105 19.67 -1.66 -10.54
C LEU A 105 20.96 -0.86 -10.35
N THR A 106 22.09 -1.52 -10.06
CA THR A 106 23.42 -0.88 -9.95
C THR A 106 23.91 -0.30 -11.28
N ARG A 107 23.37 -0.76 -12.41
CA ARG A 107 23.72 -0.30 -13.76
C ARG A 107 22.87 0.89 -14.23
N ILE A 108 21.83 1.24 -13.47
CA ILE A 108 20.95 2.35 -13.82
C ILE A 108 21.58 3.64 -13.32
N GLU A 109 21.81 4.55 -14.26
CA GLU A 109 22.25 5.89 -13.95
C GLU A 109 21.07 6.70 -13.38
N ASN A 110 21.21 7.15 -12.13
CA ASN A 110 20.20 7.93 -11.40
C ASN A 110 18.80 7.26 -11.29
N PRO A 111 18.69 6.09 -10.60
CA PRO A 111 17.40 5.44 -10.38
C PRO A 111 16.45 6.36 -9.59
N PRO A 112 15.12 6.25 -9.80
CA PRO A 112 14.14 7.19 -9.26
C PRO A 112 14.26 7.26 -7.73
N CYS A 113 14.72 8.40 -7.21
CA CYS A 113 14.81 8.70 -5.78
C CYS A 113 13.63 9.52 -5.24
N ALA A 114 12.78 10.02 -6.13
CA ALA A 114 11.61 10.80 -5.74
C ALA A 114 10.63 9.89 -4.97
N ALA A 115 10.01 10.45 -3.94
CA ALA A 115 8.99 9.77 -3.16
C ALA A 115 7.87 9.28 -4.09
N LEU A 116 7.75 7.96 -4.25
CA LEU A 116 6.69 7.39 -5.07
C LEU A 116 5.42 7.24 -4.24
N MET A 117 4.32 7.66 -4.84
CA MET A 117 2.99 7.39 -4.32
C MET A 117 2.68 5.91 -4.54
N ILE A 118 2.64 5.14 -3.44
CA ILE A 118 2.23 3.73 -3.41
C ILE A 118 0.73 3.66 -3.16
N GLY A 119 0.05 2.78 -3.90
CA GLY A 119 -1.38 2.54 -3.75
C GLY A 119 -2.18 3.08 -4.92
N LYS A 120 -3.45 2.67 -5.01
CA LYS A 120 -4.35 3.09 -6.08
C LYS A 120 -4.92 4.47 -5.75
N LYS A 121 -4.93 5.39 -6.73
CA LYS A 121 -5.76 6.60 -6.65
C LYS A 121 -7.24 6.21 -6.63
N PRO A 122 -8.10 6.93 -5.89
CA PRO A 122 -9.53 6.68 -5.92
C PRO A 122 -10.10 6.99 -7.31
N ARG A 123 -11.21 6.32 -7.66
CA ARG A 123 -11.95 6.66 -8.87
C ARG A 123 -12.52 8.08 -8.73
N PRO A 124 -12.64 8.86 -9.82
CA PRO A 124 -13.19 10.22 -9.75
C PRO A 124 -14.62 10.26 -9.20
N SER A 125 -15.41 9.22 -9.47
CA SER A 125 -16.75 9.04 -8.94
C SER A 125 -16.97 7.60 -8.46
N LEU A 126 -17.73 7.45 -7.39
CA LEU A 126 -18.14 6.16 -6.85
C LEU A 126 -19.64 6.21 -6.54
N ASN A 127 -20.41 5.31 -7.15
CA ASN A 127 -21.84 5.14 -6.87
C ASN A 127 -22.01 4.05 -5.80
N VAL A 128 -22.73 4.37 -4.72
CA VAL A 128 -22.91 3.50 -3.56
C VAL A 128 -24.36 3.57 -3.05
N SER A 129 -24.83 2.49 -2.46
CA SER A 129 -26.17 2.43 -1.87
C SER A 129 -26.12 2.78 -0.38
N VAL A 130 -27.24 3.29 0.15
CA VAL A 130 -27.40 3.47 1.60
C VAL A 130 -27.23 2.13 2.30
N GLY A 131 -26.40 2.10 3.34
CA GLY A 131 -26.08 0.90 4.11
C GLY A 131 -24.79 0.20 3.70
N ASP A 132 -24.23 0.51 2.52
CA ASP A 132 -22.99 -0.11 2.05
C ASP A 132 -21.82 0.18 2.99
N SER A 133 -20.91 -0.78 3.07
CA SER A 133 -19.57 -0.60 3.65
C SER A 133 -18.57 -0.42 2.52
N ILE A 134 -17.84 0.70 2.51
CA ILE A 134 -16.95 1.04 1.40
C ILE A 134 -15.56 1.46 1.89
N ARG A 135 -14.57 1.21 1.04
CA ARG A 135 -13.19 1.65 1.26
C ARG A 135 -12.71 2.47 0.08
N ILE A 136 -12.37 3.72 0.34
CA ILE A 136 -11.83 4.66 -0.63
C ILE A 136 -10.31 4.66 -0.48
N PRO A 137 -9.55 4.20 -1.49
CA PRO A 137 -8.10 4.15 -1.38
C PRO A 137 -7.54 5.57 -1.43
N CYS A 138 -6.51 5.83 -0.62
CA CYS A 138 -5.64 6.98 -0.78
C CYS A 138 -4.23 6.48 -1.07
N PRO A 139 -3.54 7.04 -2.09
CA PRO A 139 -2.13 6.74 -2.28
C PRO A 139 -1.32 7.25 -1.06
N THR A 140 -0.22 6.59 -0.75
CA THR A 140 0.65 6.90 0.40
C THR A 140 2.11 6.97 -0.03
N LEU A 141 2.96 7.63 0.75
CA LEU A 141 4.40 7.64 0.49
C LEU A 141 5.03 6.29 0.81
N THR A 142 6.10 5.94 0.09
CA THR A 142 6.92 4.76 0.38
C THR A 142 7.32 4.74 1.87
N PRO A 143 7.20 3.59 2.59
CA PRO A 143 7.40 3.53 4.04
C PRO A 143 8.76 4.04 4.54
N ASN A 144 9.81 3.91 3.73
CA ASN A 144 11.20 4.19 4.12
C ASN A 144 11.78 5.50 3.57
N TYR A 145 10.99 6.33 2.88
CA TYR A 145 11.43 7.69 2.56
C TYR A 145 11.68 8.49 3.84
N ARG A 146 12.85 9.16 3.91
CA ARG A 146 13.49 9.83 5.07
C ARG A 146 12.53 10.23 6.18
N THR A 147 12.95 9.95 7.42
CA THR A 147 12.46 10.31 8.78
C THR A 147 11.74 11.66 8.94
N THR A 148 10.73 11.92 8.12
CA THR A 148 9.89 13.10 8.14
C THR A 148 8.47 12.63 8.42
N THR A 149 7.77 13.37 9.27
CA THR A 149 6.39 13.08 9.66
C THR A 149 5.53 12.99 8.41
N LYS A 150 4.98 11.80 8.16
CA LYS A 150 4.02 11.54 7.09
C LYS A 150 2.64 11.80 7.68
N LYS A 151 1.91 12.74 7.09
CA LYS A 151 0.54 13.05 7.51
C LYS A 151 -0.40 12.83 6.33
N ILE A 152 -1.43 12.00 6.55
CA ILE A 152 -2.52 11.79 5.61
C ILE A 152 -3.74 12.47 6.20
N GLU A 153 -4.36 13.33 5.41
CA GLU A 153 -5.53 14.10 5.79
C GLU A 153 -6.66 13.87 4.79
N TRP A 154 -7.83 13.56 5.31
CA TRP A 154 -9.06 13.49 4.51
C TRP A 154 -9.94 14.68 4.82
N LYS A 155 -10.22 15.48 3.79
CA LYS A 155 -11.22 16.56 3.84
C LYS A 155 -12.58 16.01 3.43
N MET A 156 -13.55 16.15 4.31
CA MET A 156 -14.94 15.74 4.14
C MET A 156 -15.76 16.80 3.38
N PRO A 157 -16.94 16.45 2.83
CA PRO A 157 -17.80 17.39 2.12
C PRO A 157 -18.24 18.60 2.95
N ASN A 158 -18.39 18.42 4.27
CA ASN A 158 -18.73 19.49 5.22
C ASN A 158 -17.54 20.40 5.57
N GLY A 159 -16.37 20.19 4.97
CA GLY A 159 -15.15 20.95 5.21
C GLY A 159 -14.29 20.46 6.38
N THR A 160 -14.76 19.49 7.18
CA THR A 160 -13.97 18.92 8.28
C THR A 160 -12.81 18.08 7.75
N SER A 161 -11.63 18.24 8.34
CA SER A 161 -10.45 17.41 8.05
C SER A 161 -10.26 16.36 9.15
N ILE A 162 -10.05 15.11 8.76
CA ILE A 162 -9.78 13.99 9.68
C ILE A 162 -8.38 13.44 9.39
N GLU A 163 -7.65 13.16 10.46
CA GLU A 163 -6.29 12.64 10.44
C GLU A 163 -6.24 11.17 10.85
N HIS A 164 -5.17 10.46 10.48
CA HIS A 164 -4.94 9.09 10.90
C HIS A 164 -5.00 8.94 12.44
N GLY A 165 -5.78 7.98 12.93
CA GLY A 165 -6.02 7.77 14.37
C GLY A 165 -7.19 8.58 14.96
N LYS A 166 -7.89 9.42 14.17
CA LYS A 166 -9.17 10.02 14.56
C LYS A 166 -10.34 9.19 14.02
N TYR A 167 -11.32 8.96 14.89
CA TYR A 167 -12.47 8.10 14.60
C TYR A 167 -13.76 8.92 14.71
N LEU A 168 -14.59 8.86 13.67
CA LEU A 168 -16.02 9.13 13.80
C LEU A 168 -16.73 7.78 13.85
N VAL A 169 -17.87 7.71 14.54
CA VAL A 169 -18.60 6.45 14.82
C VAL A 169 -18.80 5.55 13.58
N ARG A 170 -18.85 6.12 12.37
CA ARG A 170 -19.02 5.39 11.10
C ARG A 170 -17.85 5.48 10.11
N ILE A 171 -16.87 6.36 10.36
CA ILE A 171 -15.81 6.72 9.40
C ILE A 171 -14.44 6.63 10.08
N THR A 172 -13.54 5.87 9.45
CA THR A 172 -12.21 5.58 10.01
C THR A 172 -11.14 5.70 8.94
N ILE A 173 -9.93 6.12 9.32
CA ILE A 173 -8.76 6.13 8.43
C ILE A 173 -7.86 4.95 8.79
N LEU A 174 -7.68 4.04 7.84
CA LEU A 174 -6.89 2.82 8.03
C LEU A 174 -5.38 3.12 8.08
N GLY A 175 -4.58 2.16 8.56
CA GLY A 175 -3.10 2.27 8.60
C GLY A 175 -2.42 2.53 7.26
N ASN A 176 -3.10 2.21 6.15
CA ASN A 176 -2.66 2.50 4.79
C ASN A 176 -3.22 3.82 4.23
N GLY A 177 -3.78 4.70 5.07
CA GLY A 177 -4.35 6.00 4.67
C GLY A 177 -5.70 5.96 3.97
N SER A 178 -6.25 4.78 3.66
CA SER A 178 -7.55 4.65 3.02
C SER A 178 -8.68 5.06 3.98
N LEU A 179 -9.70 5.73 3.44
CA LEU A 179 -10.90 6.08 4.17
C LEU A 179 -11.89 4.91 4.14
N ASN A 180 -12.39 4.52 5.31
CA ASN A 180 -13.28 3.37 5.47
C ASN A 180 -14.59 3.83 6.10
N PHE A 181 -15.69 3.49 5.44
CA PHE A 181 -17.06 3.67 5.92
C PHE A 181 -17.63 2.32 6.33
N THR A 182 -18.09 2.21 7.57
CA THR A 182 -18.79 1.00 8.02
C THR A 182 -20.24 0.99 7.57
N LYS A 183 -20.89 2.16 7.49
CA LYS A 183 -22.28 2.30 7.05
C LYS A 183 -22.51 3.64 6.36
N VAL A 184 -22.70 3.62 5.05
CA VAL A 184 -22.97 4.83 4.23
C VAL A 184 -24.41 5.31 4.42
N THR A 185 -24.61 6.63 4.45
CA THR A 185 -25.90 7.32 4.55
C THR A 185 -26.04 8.37 3.45
N LEU A 186 -27.27 8.83 3.17
CA LEU A 186 -27.51 9.89 2.17
C LEU A 186 -26.77 11.19 2.46
N LYS A 187 -26.48 11.47 3.75
CA LYS A 187 -25.72 12.66 4.19
C LYS A 187 -24.23 12.60 3.82
N ASP A 188 -23.72 11.42 3.48
CA ASP A 188 -22.33 11.23 3.11
C ASP A 188 -22.09 11.54 1.61
N LYS A 189 -23.12 11.95 0.85
CA LYS A 189 -22.96 12.37 -0.55
C LYS A 189 -22.09 13.63 -0.64
N GLY A 190 -21.07 13.61 -1.50
CA GLY A 190 -20.26 14.79 -1.77
C GLY A 190 -18.82 14.50 -2.17
N TYR A 191 -17.99 15.54 -2.14
CA TYR A 191 -16.56 15.46 -2.47
C TYR A 191 -15.72 15.12 -1.25
N TYR A 192 -14.87 14.10 -1.41
CA TYR A 192 -13.86 13.72 -0.45
C TYR A 192 -12.49 13.90 -1.07
N THR A 193 -11.60 14.56 -0.34
CA THR A 193 -10.24 14.84 -0.83
C THR A 193 -9.22 14.25 0.13
N CYS A 194 -8.41 13.32 -0.37
CA CYS A 194 -7.22 12.87 0.33
C CYS A 194 -6.04 13.78 -0.02
N SER A 195 -5.34 14.24 1.00
CA SER A 195 -4.11 15.01 0.88
C SER A 195 -2.99 14.30 1.63
N VAL A 196 -1.86 14.09 0.95
CA VAL A 196 -0.66 13.53 1.56
C VAL A 196 0.33 14.65 1.79
N PHE A 197 0.84 14.74 3.01
CA PHE A 197 1.79 15.74 3.43
C PHE A 197 3.13 15.11 3.82
N GLN A 198 4.20 15.82 3.50
CA GLN A 198 5.55 15.47 3.88
C GLN A 198 6.27 16.71 4.41
N ALA A 199 6.80 16.63 5.64
CA ALA A 199 7.49 17.73 6.29
C ALA A 199 6.67 19.05 6.28
N GLY A 200 5.34 18.93 6.38
CA GLY A 200 4.39 20.05 6.33
C GLY A 200 3.92 20.45 4.93
N ASN A 201 4.59 20.00 3.86
CA ASN A 201 4.22 20.34 2.48
C ASN A 201 3.22 19.33 1.89
N LYS A 202 2.22 19.81 1.17
CA LYS A 202 1.24 18.97 0.47
C LYS A 202 1.84 18.46 -0.85
N ILE A 203 2.03 17.15 -0.96
CA ILE A 203 2.79 16.52 -2.05
C ILE A 203 1.91 15.75 -3.06
N ASP A 204 0.75 15.26 -2.64
CA ASP A 204 -0.24 14.67 -3.56
C ASP A 204 -1.64 14.96 -3.04
N THR A 205 -2.58 15.06 -3.99
CA THR A 205 -3.98 15.28 -3.72
C THR A 205 -4.80 14.43 -4.65
N SER A 206 -5.80 13.73 -4.11
CA SER A 206 -6.76 12.97 -4.90
C SER A 206 -8.17 13.23 -4.38
N THR A 207 -9.10 13.48 -5.30
CA THR A 207 -10.50 13.78 -4.97
C THR A 207 -11.43 12.75 -5.59
N VAL A 208 -12.46 12.36 -4.85
CA VAL A 208 -13.54 11.49 -5.31
C VAL A 208 -14.89 12.11 -4.97
N PHE A 209 -15.83 12.01 -5.90
CA PHE A 209 -17.23 12.27 -5.66
C PHE A 209 -17.95 10.99 -5.24
N LEU A 210 -18.45 10.96 -4.00
CA LEU A 210 -19.28 9.88 -3.51
C LEU A 210 -20.75 10.18 -3.84
N ASN A 211 -21.33 9.37 -4.72
CA ASN A 211 -22.74 9.46 -5.08
C ASN A 211 -23.52 8.37 -4.33
N VAL A 212 -24.36 8.79 -3.37
CA VAL A 212 -25.16 7.86 -2.56
C VAL A 212 -26.59 7.81 -3.09
N THR A 213 -27.06 6.62 -3.45
CA THR A 213 -28.44 6.35 -3.88
C THR A 213 -29.19 5.55 -2.83
N SER A 214 -30.44 5.90 -2.57
CA SER A 214 -31.33 5.03 -1.80
C SER A 214 -31.87 3.94 -2.73
N GLN A 215 -31.78 2.68 -2.35
CA GLN A 215 -32.66 1.66 -2.92
C GLN A 215 -34.06 1.92 -2.35
N THR A 216 -34.79 2.89 -2.90
CA THR A 216 -36.25 2.83 -2.79
C THR A 216 -36.67 1.64 -3.62
N ASN A 217 -37.29 0.64 -2.99
CA ASN A 217 -37.86 -0.54 -3.64
C ASN A 217 -38.47 -0.18 -5.00
N LEU A 218 -37.95 -0.79 -6.07
CA LEU A 218 -38.61 -0.90 -7.37
C LEU A 218 -39.84 -1.84 -7.29
N LEU A 219 -40.56 -1.85 -6.18
CA LEU A 219 -41.69 -2.75 -5.92
C LEU A 219 -42.79 -2.05 -5.10
N THR A 220 -43.23 -0.86 -5.49
CA THR A 220 -44.59 -0.35 -5.20
C THR A 220 -44.91 0.84 -6.13
N SER A 221 -45.11 0.59 -7.42
CA SER A 221 -45.87 1.53 -8.27
C SER A 221 -46.44 0.83 -9.51
N SER A 222 -47.01 -0.36 -9.33
CA SER A 222 -47.77 -1.03 -10.39
C SER A 222 -49.06 -1.64 -9.84
N TYR A 223 -49.76 -0.95 -8.96
CA TYR A 223 -51.16 -1.22 -8.64
C TYR A 223 -51.83 0.12 -8.33
N PHE A 224 -53.06 0.30 -8.84
CA PHE A 224 -53.85 1.54 -8.90
C PHE A 224 -53.63 2.43 -10.14
N ALA A 225 -53.95 1.87 -11.31
CA ALA A 225 -54.74 2.61 -12.29
C ALA A 225 -55.92 1.71 -12.72
N THR A 226 -57.04 1.79 -12.01
CA THR A 226 -58.32 1.33 -12.55
C THR A 226 -58.95 2.51 -13.29
N GLU A 227 -58.88 2.47 -14.62
CA GLU A 227 -59.77 3.24 -15.49
C GLU A 227 -61.18 2.64 -15.39
N THR A 228 -62.17 3.47 -15.06
CA THR A 228 -63.57 3.22 -15.43
C THR A 228 -64.16 4.46 -16.08
N MET A 229 -64.25 4.33 -17.40
CA MET A 229 -65.10 4.94 -18.42
C MET A 229 -66.04 6.10 -18.05
N VAL A 230 -65.84 7.19 -18.79
CA VAL A 230 -66.72 8.33 -19.01
C VAL A 230 -68.05 7.88 -19.65
N SER A 231 -69.18 8.21 -19.04
CA SER A 231 -70.47 8.29 -19.73
C SER A 231 -70.59 9.67 -20.39
N LYS A 232 -70.67 9.71 -21.72
CA LYS A 232 -71.07 10.90 -22.50
C LYS A 232 -72.60 11.12 -22.42
N PRO A 233 -73.10 12.34 -22.69
CA PRO A 233 -74.37 12.88 -22.21
C PRO A 233 -75.61 12.24 -22.83
#